data_AF-A0A3D1ACD6-F1
#
_entry.id   AF-A0A3D1ACD6-F1
#
_cell.length_a   1.000
_cell.length_b   1.000
_cell.length_c   1.000
_cell.angle_alpha   90.00
_cell.angle_beta   90.00
_cell.angle_gamma   90.00
#
_symmetry.space_group_name_H-M   'P 1'
#
loop_
_entity.id
_entity.type
_entity.pdbx_description
1 polymer ?
#
loop_
_entity_poly.entity_id
_entity_poly.type
_entity_poly.pdbx_seq_one_letter_code
_entity_poly.pdbx_strand_id
1 'polypeptide(L)' 'MSNQKINAGDVVILHSHKGSSSPQKMTVANIEGDVALCYWFVSGELKKEKLNVITLTAI' A
#
# COMPACT_ATOMS: atom_id res chain seq x y z
N MET A 1 5.99 -8.72 17.19
CA MET A 1 5.42 -7.63 16.39
C MET A 1 4.03 -8.08 15.97
N SER A 2 2.99 -7.33 16.31
CA SER A 2 1.61 -7.67 15.93
C SER A 2 1.52 -7.66 14.40
N ASN A 3 1.27 -8.82 13.78
CA ASN A 3 0.86 -8.89 12.38
C ASN A 3 -0.52 -8.26 12.28
N GLN A 4 -0.57 -6.94 12.17
CA GLN A 4 -1.79 -6.22 11.86
C GLN A 4 -2.27 -6.75 10.50
N LYS A 5 -3.41 -7.42 10.51
CA LYS A 5 -3.98 -8.03 9.32
C LYS A 5 -4.57 -6.92 8.46
N ILE A 6 -3.94 -6.66 7.33
CA ILE A 6 -4.37 -5.66 6.34
C ILE A 6 -5.57 -6.20 5.57
N ASN A 7 -6.59 -5.36 5.36
CA ASN A 7 -7.81 -5.67 4.65
C ASN A 7 -8.04 -4.68 3.50
N ALA A 8 -8.93 -5.05 2.57
CA ALA A 8 -9.43 -4.09 1.58
C ALA A 8 -10.19 -2.96 2.29
N GLY A 9 -9.92 -1.73 1.89
CA GLY A 9 -10.39 -0.49 2.52
C GLY A 9 -9.35 0.15 3.45
N ASP A 10 -8.32 -0.59 3.88
CA ASP A 10 -7.32 -0.05 4.81
C ASP A 10 -6.43 0.99 4.13
N VAL A 11 -5.98 1.95 4.94
CA VAL A 11 -4.93 2.90 4.56
C VAL A 11 -3.60 2.38 5.06
N VAL A 12 -2.64 2.26 4.15
CA VAL A 12 -1.30 1.72 4.42
C VAL A 12 -0.22 2.71 4.01
N ILE A 13 0.96 2.60 4.61
CA ILE A 13 2.15 3.36 4.20
C ILE A 13 3.11 2.43 3.47
N LEU A 14 3.53 2.86 2.28
CA LEU A 14 4.68 2.30 1.59
C LEU A 14 5.91 3.13 1.93
N HIS A 15 6.79 2.56 2.76
CA HIS A 15 7.98 3.26 3.24
C HIS A 15 9.09 3.37 2.18
N SER A 16 9.12 2.48 1.19
CA SER A 16 10.06 2.56 0.07
C SER A 16 9.45 1.99 -1.21
N HIS A 17 9.50 2.79 -2.26
CA HIS A 17 9.14 2.38 -3.62
C HIS A 17 10.15 2.97 -4.59
N LYS A 18 10.45 2.25 -5.67
CA LYS A 18 11.52 2.60 -6.62
C LYS A 18 11.40 4.06 -7.07
N GLY A 19 12.31 4.91 -6.58
CA GLY A 19 12.38 6.33 -6.95
C GLY A 19 11.61 7.30 -6.03
N SER A 20 10.90 6.82 -5.00
CA SER A 20 10.27 7.67 -3.99
C SER A 20 11.17 7.78 -2.75
N SER A 21 11.66 8.99 -2.48
CA SER A 21 12.41 9.32 -1.25
C SER A 21 11.51 9.51 -0.03
N SER A 22 10.19 9.50 -0.22
CA SER A 22 9.18 9.81 0.80
C SER A 22 8.20 8.64 0.97
N PRO A 23 7.74 8.34 2.19
CA PRO A 23 6.67 7.37 2.42
C PRO A 23 5.39 7.78 1.69
N GLN A 24 4.74 6.84 1.02
CA GLN A 24 3.50 7.08 0.27
C GLN A 24 2.32 6.49 1.03
N LYS A 25 1.27 7.29 1.26
CA LYS A 25 -0.01 6.81 1.80
C LYS A 25 -0.84 6.24 0.67
N MET A 26 -1.31 5.01 0.84
CA MET A 26 -2.09 4.30 -0.17
C MET A 26 -3.34 3.71 0.46
N THR A 27 -4.33 3.44 -0.39
CA THR A 27 -5.54 2.70 -0.02
C THR A 27 -5.50 1.32 -0.64
N VAL A 28 -5.75 0.28 0.14
CA VAL A 28 -5.85 -1.10 -0.34
C VAL A 28 -7.23 -1.30 -0.95
N ALA A 29 -7.31 -1.52 -2.26
CA ALA A 29 -8.59 -1.74 -2.94
C ALA A 29 -9.02 -3.20 -2.91
N ASN A 30 -8.07 -4.14 -3.06
CA ASN A 30 -8.34 -5.57 -3.07
C ASN A 30 -7.13 -6.35 -2.55
N ILE A 31 -7.36 -7.54 -2.01
CA ILE A 31 -6.33 -8.48 -1.58
C ILE A 31 -6.64 -9.85 -2.18
N GLU A 32 -5.68 -10.40 -2.92
CA GLU A 32 -5.74 -11.75 -3.51
C GLU A 32 -4.56 -12.56 -2.95
N GLY A 33 -4.83 -13.41 -1.96
CA GLY A 33 -3.77 -14.12 -1.22
C GLY A 33 -2.85 -13.14 -0.49
N ASP A 34 -1.56 -13.17 -0.83
CA ASP A 34 -0.54 -12.29 -0.24
C ASP A 34 -0.27 -11.02 -1.06
N VAL A 35 -1.12 -10.71 -2.04
CA VAL A 35 -0.96 -9.55 -2.93
C VAL A 35 -2.11 -8.56 -2.73
N ALA A 36 -1.76 -7.33 -2.39
CA ALA A 36 -2.68 -6.21 -2.27
C ALA A 36 -2.58 -5.29 -3.51
N LEU A 37 -3.72 -4.96 -4.10
CA LEU A 37 -3.83 -3.88 -5.08
C LEU A 37 -4.02 -2.55 -4.33
N CYS A 38 -3.03 -1.68 -4.44
CA CYS A 38 -3.00 -0.38 -3.76
C CYS A 38 -3.16 0.77 -4.74
N TYR A 39 -3.79 1.85 -4.29
CA TYR A 39 -3.98 3.09 -5.04
C TYR A 39 -3.48 4.29 -4.24
N TRP A 40 -2.88 5.27 -4.92
CA TRP A 40 -2.48 6.54 -4.32
C TRP A 40 -2.35 7.64 -5.36
N PHE A 41 -2.27 8.88 -4.91
CA PHE A 41 -2.04 10.03 -5.79
C PHE A 41 -0.58 10.48 -5.74
N VAL A 42 0.03 10.68 -6.90
CA VAL A 42 1.36 11.29 -7.04
C VAL A 42 1.22 12.51 -7.93
N SER A 43 1.49 13.70 -7.40
CA SER A 43 1.39 14.96 -8.14
C SER A 43 0.04 15.14 -8.87
N GLY A 44 -1.06 14.72 -8.23
CA GLY A 44 -2.42 14.79 -8.79
C GLY A 44 -2.80 13.63 -9.72
N GLU A 45 -1.86 12.74 -10.08
CA GLU A 45 -2.15 11.56 -10.89
C GLU A 45 -2.46 10.34 -10.01
N LEU A 46 -3.53 9.63 -10.34
CA LEU A 46 -3.84 8.35 -9.70
C LEU A 46 -2.86 7.27 -10.18
N LYS A 47 -2.10 6.70 -9.25
CA LYS A 47 -1.24 5.54 -9.44
C LYS A 47 -1.88 4.31 -8.79
N LYS A 48 -1.54 3.14 -9.31
CA LYS A 48 -1.94 1.85 -8.75
C LYS A 48 -0.82 0.83 -8.88
N GLU A 49 -0.69 -0.04 -7.90
CA GLU A 49 0.33 -1.09 -7.90
C GLU A 49 -0.08 -2.32 -7.09
N LYS A 50 0.44 -3.48 -7.50
CA LYS A 50 0.30 -4.73 -6.76
C LYS A 50 1.51 -4.90 -5.86
N LEU A 51 1.28 -4.94 -4.56
CA LEU A 51 2.32 -5.01 -3.54
C LEU A 51 2.09 -6.25 -2.67
N ASN A 52 3.17 -6.87 -2.21
CA ASN A 52 3.03 -7.97 -1.27
C ASN A 52 2.55 -7.41 0.08
N VAL A 53 1.54 -8.03 0.69
CA VAL A 53 0.97 -7.61 1.97
C VAL A 53 2.04 -7.47 3.06
N ILE A 54 3.09 -8.30 3.04
CA ILE A 54 4.20 -8.23 4.01
C ILE A 54 5.01 -6.93 3.94
N THR A 55 4.95 -6.22 2.81
CA THR A 55 5.67 -4.95 2.60
C THR A 55 4.85 -3.73 3.02
N LEU A 56 3.60 -3.95 3.43
CA LEU A 56 2.66 -2.90 3.79
C LEU A 56 2.56 -2.80 5.31
N THR A 57 2.32 -1.59 5.81
CA THR A 57 2.04 -1.33 7.23
C THR A 57 0.76 -0.52 7.32
N ALA A 58 -0.24 -1.04 8.04
CA ALA A 58 -1.48 -0.32 8.31
C ALA A 58 -1.22 0.88 9.23
N ILE A 59 -1.97 1.97 9.04
CA ILE A 59 -1.95 3.18 9.88
C ILE A 59 -3.03 3.08 10.95
#